data_AF-A0AAF3J3Y9-F1
#
_entry.id   AF-A0AAF3J3Y9-F1
#
_cell.length_a   1.000
_cell.length_b   1.000
_cell.length_c   1.000
_cell.angle_alpha   90.00
_cell.angle_beta   90.00
_cell.angle_gamma   90.00
#
_symmetry.space_group_name_H-M   'P 1'
#
loop_
_entity.id
_entity.type
_entity.pdbx_description
1 polymer ?
#
loop_
_entity_poly.entity_id
_entity_poly.type
_entity_poly.pdbx_seq_one_letter_code
_entity_poly.pdbx_strand_id
1 'polypeptide(L)'
;MSNIDPKTATALGSLTEFFNACPSPQYTDISGSWAIIFSSRQLLQTLFQDIDETVDRLMAKQFLSSRKTLGSLFREEARVECATIQVSNDGSFELSYLGDGGPKSIIGRVNVNRDETMTWEFAPTVRTEFTVIYTSQVAEATRRDVVILAQTDSFPKCENVLVLARTRTLYETIYAQLAQSGHNTASNPILSIECQMLLGPNPTQNPIAPNAMGAPMNSPMINPIIRPMP
;
A
#
# COMPACT_ATOMS: atom_id res chain seq x y z
N MET A 1 -24.01 41.55 21.25
CA MET A 1 -23.67 40.78 20.04
C MET A 1 -22.25 41.15 19.67
N SER A 2 -21.29 40.27 19.96
CA SER A 2 -19.87 40.50 19.75
C SER A 2 -19.56 40.40 18.26
N ASN A 3 -19.19 41.52 17.65
CA ASN A 3 -18.83 41.59 16.23
C ASN A 3 -17.40 41.03 16.09
N ILE A 4 -17.27 39.81 15.59
CA ILE A 4 -15.96 39.16 15.37
C ILE A 4 -15.24 39.95 14.28
N ASP A 5 -14.00 40.35 14.53
CA ASP A 5 -13.17 41.06 13.54
C ASP A 5 -13.02 40.21 12.28
N PRO A 6 -13.10 40.79 11.06
CA PRO A 6 -13.03 40.05 9.81
C PRO A 6 -11.75 39.20 9.67
N LYS A 7 -10.61 39.59 10.26
CA LYS A 7 -9.40 38.74 10.25
C LYS A 7 -9.55 37.53 11.15
N THR A 8 -10.21 37.68 12.28
CA THR A 8 -10.54 36.57 13.19
C THR A 8 -11.57 35.65 12.56
N ALA A 9 -12.56 36.19 11.83
CA ALA A 9 -13.52 35.39 11.08
C ALA A 9 -12.84 34.59 9.95
N THR A 10 -11.91 35.19 9.21
CA THR A 10 -11.13 34.49 8.18
C THR A 10 -10.19 33.45 8.78
N ALA A 11 -9.49 33.77 9.87
CA ALA A 11 -8.61 32.82 10.55
C ALA A 11 -9.40 31.63 11.14
N LEU A 12 -10.56 31.89 11.73
CA LEU A 12 -11.48 30.85 12.20
C LEU A 12 -12.00 30.03 11.03
N GLY A 13 -12.35 30.66 9.91
CA GLY A 13 -12.74 30.02 8.66
C GLY A 13 -11.68 29.05 8.14
N SER A 14 -10.43 29.51 8.02
CA SER A 14 -9.29 28.68 7.61
C SER A 14 -8.96 27.58 8.62
N LEU A 15 -9.13 27.82 9.92
CA LEU A 15 -9.03 26.79 10.94
C LEU A 15 -10.15 25.74 10.77
N THR A 16 -11.40 26.15 10.53
CA THR A 16 -12.49 25.20 10.27
C THR A 16 -12.31 24.43 8.97
N GLU A 17 -11.76 25.03 7.92
CA GLU A 17 -11.38 24.32 6.68
C GLU A 17 -10.24 23.33 6.93
N PHE A 18 -9.24 23.71 7.74
CA PHE A 18 -8.16 22.83 8.20
C PHE A 18 -8.71 21.66 9.06
N PHE A 19 -9.75 21.88 9.86
CA PHE A 19 -10.38 20.85 10.69
C PHE A 19 -11.38 19.95 9.94
N ASN A 20 -11.96 20.41 8.82
CA ASN A 20 -13.01 19.71 8.06
C ASN A 20 -12.57 19.30 6.64
N ALA A 21 -11.29 19.03 6.42
CA ALA A 21 -10.73 18.80 5.09
C ALA A 21 -11.00 17.42 4.46
N CYS A 22 -11.62 16.48 5.18
CA CYS A 22 -11.96 15.19 4.57
C CYS A 22 -13.04 15.39 3.49
N PRO A 23 -12.80 14.98 2.23
CA PRO A 23 -13.87 14.93 1.24
C PRO A 23 -14.97 13.98 1.73
N SER A 24 -16.19 14.15 1.20
CA SER A 24 -17.29 13.24 1.52
C SER A 24 -16.83 11.80 1.32
N PRO A 25 -17.01 10.91 2.32
CA PRO A 25 -16.65 9.51 2.18
C PRO A 25 -17.28 8.94 0.91
N GLN A 26 -16.49 8.19 0.16
CA GLN A 26 -16.96 7.41 -0.96
C GLN A 26 -16.64 5.96 -0.68
N TYR A 27 -17.65 5.09 -0.63
CA TYR A 27 -17.37 3.66 -0.61
C TYR A 27 -16.98 3.14 -1.99
N THR A 28 -15.92 2.34 -2.02
CA THR A 28 -15.45 1.65 -3.20
C THR A 28 -15.05 0.23 -2.80
N ASP A 29 -15.59 -0.79 -3.47
CA ASP A 29 -15.06 -2.15 -3.35
C ASP A 29 -13.54 -2.20 -3.63
N ILE A 30 -12.79 -2.59 -2.60
CA ILE A 30 -11.32 -2.74 -2.59
C ILE A 30 -10.89 -4.22 -2.59
N SER A 31 -11.80 -5.16 -2.87
CA SER A 31 -11.46 -6.57 -3.00
C SER A 31 -10.38 -6.82 -4.07
N GLY A 32 -9.54 -7.83 -3.86
CA GLY A 32 -8.44 -8.22 -4.73
C GLY A 32 -7.06 -7.80 -4.24
N SER A 33 -6.07 -7.95 -5.12
CA SER A 33 -4.66 -7.67 -4.83
C SER A 33 -4.27 -6.27 -5.28
N TRP A 34 -3.59 -5.55 -4.39
CA TRP A 34 -3.13 -4.18 -4.58
C TRP A 34 -1.66 -4.07 -4.20
N ALA A 35 -0.89 -3.33 -4.98
CA ALA A 35 0.42 -2.83 -4.55
C ALA A 35 0.22 -1.51 -3.82
N ILE A 36 0.92 -1.31 -2.70
CA ILE A 36 1.02 -0.02 -2.07
C ILE A 36 2.19 0.71 -2.74
N ILE A 37 1.89 1.80 -3.43
CA ILE A 37 2.90 2.51 -4.24
C ILE A 37 3.33 3.83 -3.63
N PHE A 38 2.48 4.44 -2.81
CA PHE A 38 2.79 5.67 -2.10
C PHE A 38 2.15 5.68 -0.72
N SER A 39 2.78 6.37 0.22
CA SER A 39 2.26 6.61 1.57
C SER A 39 2.75 7.96 2.10
N SER A 40 1.95 8.62 2.92
CA SER A 40 2.41 9.78 3.69
C SER A 40 3.49 9.37 4.70
N ARG A 41 4.53 10.20 4.88
CA ARG A 41 5.59 10.00 5.88
C ARG A 41 5.03 9.66 7.27
N GLN A 42 4.06 10.43 7.76
CA GLN A 42 3.49 10.22 9.10
C GLN A 42 2.78 8.86 9.20
N LEU A 43 2.17 8.37 8.12
CA LEU A 43 1.55 7.04 8.10
C LEU A 43 2.60 5.94 8.23
N LEU A 44 3.78 6.11 7.61
CA LEU A 44 4.92 5.21 7.78
C LEU A 44 5.51 5.26 9.20
N GLN A 45 5.56 6.45 9.81
CA GLN A 45 6.07 6.65 11.18
C GLN A 45 5.12 6.16 12.27
N THR A 46 3.83 6.03 11.97
CA THR A 46 2.80 5.66 12.95
C THR A 46 2.23 4.28 12.67
N LEU A 47 1.36 4.14 11.68
CA LEU A 47 0.66 2.90 11.39
C LEU A 47 1.63 1.76 11.02
N PHE A 48 2.57 2.00 10.09
CA PHE A 48 3.48 0.94 9.69
C PHE A 48 4.49 0.58 10.79
N GLN A 49 4.95 1.54 11.59
CA GLN A 49 5.75 1.25 12.79
C GLN A 49 4.99 0.38 13.79
N ASP A 50 3.71 0.68 14.02
CA ASP A 50 2.85 -0.14 14.91
C ASP A 50 2.64 -1.55 14.36
N ILE A 51 2.47 -1.69 13.05
CA ILE A 51 2.39 -2.99 12.36
C ILE A 51 3.71 -3.75 12.49
N ASP A 52 4.84 -3.08 12.27
CA ASP A 52 6.16 -3.67 12.31
C ASP A 52 6.50 -4.21 13.70
N GLU A 53 6.26 -3.42 14.74
CA GLU A 53 6.42 -3.84 16.12
C GLU A 53 5.46 -5.00 16.48
N THR A 54 4.24 -4.98 15.95
CA THR A 54 3.28 -6.06 16.16
C THR A 54 3.75 -7.37 15.51
N VAL A 55 4.24 -7.32 14.28
CA VAL A 55 4.80 -8.49 13.58
C VAL A 55 6.01 -9.03 14.35
N ASP A 56 6.95 -8.18 14.74
CA ASP A 56 8.17 -8.60 15.45
C ASP A 56 7.85 -9.26 16.80
N ARG A 57 6.92 -8.69 17.56
CA ARG A 57 6.45 -9.28 18.82
C ARG A 57 5.76 -10.62 18.59
N LEU A 58 4.91 -10.73 17.56
CA LEU A 58 4.25 -11.99 17.20
C LEU A 58 5.27 -13.07 16.81
N MET A 59 6.27 -12.73 15.99
CA MET A 59 7.35 -13.64 15.59
C MET A 59 8.18 -14.09 16.81
N ALA A 60 8.45 -13.17 17.74
CA ALA A 60 9.15 -13.46 18.99
C ALA A 60 8.26 -14.14 20.05
N LYS A 61 6.97 -14.43 19.75
CA LYS A 61 5.98 -15.00 20.67
C LYS A 61 5.81 -14.18 21.97
N GLN A 62 5.94 -12.86 21.84
CA GLN A 62 5.79 -11.92 22.94
C GLN A 62 4.33 -11.45 23.08
N PHE A 63 4.01 -10.95 24.26
CA PHE A 63 2.70 -10.36 24.51
C PHE A 63 2.51 -9.06 23.72
N LEU A 64 1.35 -8.92 23.09
CA LEU A 64 0.92 -7.71 22.43
C LEU A 64 0.23 -6.79 23.44
N SER A 65 0.86 -5.64 23.73
CA SER A 65 0.25 -4.61 24.57
C SER A 65 -0.67 -3.73 23.73
N SER A 66 -1.89 -3.50 24.20
CA SER A 66 -2.82 -2.52 23.61
C SER A 66 -2.40 -1.06 23.88
N ARG A 67 -1.47 -0.83 24.82
CA ARG A 67 -0.99 0.49 25.18
C ARG A 67 0.27 0.83 24.40
N LYS A 68 0.19 1.90 23.60
CA LYS A 68 1.34 2.52 22.94
C LYS A 68 2.25 3.16 23.98
N THR A 69 3.56 3.09 23.77
CA THR A 69 4.53 3.83 24.58
C THR A 69 4.84 5.16 23.89
N LEU A 70 5.00 6.25 24.64
CA LEU A 70 5.30 7.58 24.05
C LEU A 70 6.60 7.57 23.21
N GLY A 71 7.51 6.62 23.48
CA GLY A 71 8.72 6.41 22.68
C GLY A 71 8.47 5.87 21.27
N SER A 72 7.27 5.35 20.95
CA SER A 72 6.91 4.99 19.57
C SER A 72 6.58 6.21 18.71
N LEU A 73 6.31 7.38 19.31
CA LEU A 73 5.91 8.60 18.60
C LEU A 73 7.09 9.36 17.96
N PHE A 74 8.33 9.05 18.35
CA PHE A 74 9.54 9.73 17.87
C PHE A 74 10.46 8.79 17.08
N ARG A 75 9.91 7.72 16.50
CA ARG A 75 10.68 6.75 15.72
C ARG A 75 10.88 7.23 14.29
N GLU A 76 11.95 6.72 13.69
CA GLU A 76 12.18 6.85 12.25
C GLU A 76 11.04 6.19 11.46
N GLU A 77 10.90 6.57 10.19
CA GLU A 77 9.93 5.97 9.28
C GLU A 77 10.14 4.44 9.21
N ALA A 78 9.06 3.66 9.26
CA ALA A 78 9.19 2.23 8.99
C ALA A 78 9.74 2.03 7.58
N ARG A 79 10.82 1.25 7.45
CA ARG A 79 11.31 0.84 6.14
C ARG A 79 10.35 -0.18 5.56
N VAL A 80 9.69 0.18 4.47
CA VAL A 80 8.68 -0.64 3.81
C VAL A 80 8.99 -0.67 2.32
N GLU A 81 9.22 -1.87 1.79
CA GLU A 81 9.48 -2.12 0.37
C GLU A 81 8.56 -3.24 -0.13
N CYS A 82 8.23 -3.25 -1.44
CA CYS A 82 7.40 -4.29 -2.07
C CYS A 82 6.07 -4.57 -1.34
N ALA A 83 5.45 -3.54 -0.75
CA ALA A 83 4.23 -3.74 0.02
C ALA A 83 3.01 -4.07 -0.86
N THR A 84 2.26 -5.07 -0.45
CA THR A 84 1.04 -5.53 -1.10
C THR A 84 -0.07 -5.74 -0.07
N ILE A 85 -1.30 -5.50 -0.49
CA ILE A 85 -2.50 -5.82 0.28
C ILE A 85 -3.39 -6.72 -0.58
N GLN A 86 -3.76 -7.87 -0.04
CA GLN A 86 -4.73 -8.77 -0.65
C GLN A 86 -6.00 -8.79 0.19
N VAL A 87 -7.09 -8.25 -0.34
CA VAL A 87 -8.39 -8.18 0.34
C VAL A 87 -9.35 -9.22 -0.25
N SER A 88 -9.93 -10.05 0.61
CA SER A 88 -10.95 -11.04 0.25
C SER A 88 -12.35 -10.42 0.28
N ASN A 89 -13.31 -11.09 -0.36
CA ASN A 89 -14.71 -10.63 -0.39
C ASN A 89 -15.41 -10.61 0.97
N ASP A 90 -14.89 -11.36 1.95
CA ASP A 90 -15.40 -11.40 3.33
C ASP A 90 -14.79 -10.31 4.24
N GLY A 91 -13.97 -9.42 3.66
CA GLY A 91 -13.28 -8.35 4.37
C GLY A 91 -12.00 -8.81 5.08
N SER A 92 -11.63 -10.09 5.05
CA SER A 92 -10.30 -10.50 5.50
C SER A 92 -9.23 -9.92 4.56
N PHE A 93 -8.08 -9.54 5.09
CA PHE A 93 -6.96 -9.10 4.26
C PHE A 93 -5.62 -9.59 4.79
N GLU A 94 -4.64 -9.67 3.89
CA GLU A 94 -3.23 -9.85 4.20
C GLU A 94 -2.46 -8.62 3.72
N LEU A 95 -1.67 -8.01 4.61
CA LEU A 95 -0.66 -7.00 4.27
C LEU A 95 0.71 -7.68 4.32
N SER A 96 1.43 -7.65 3.21
CA SER A 96 2.77 -8.24 3.08
C SER A 96 3.75 -7.21 2.57
N TYR A 97 4.96 -7.15 3.13
CA TYR A 97 5.99 -6.19 2.74
C TYR A 97 7.39 -6.70 3.13
N LEU A 98 8.42 -6.08 2.58
CA LEU A 98 9.80 -6.24 3.02
C LEU A 98 10.10 -5.11 4.00
N GLY A 99 10.41 -5.47 5.24
CA GLY A 99 10.82 -4.53 6.27
C GLY A 99 12.24 -4.80 6.75
N ASP A 100 12.64 -4.08 7.81
CA ASP A 100 13.90 -4.37 8.49
C ASP A 100 13.86 -5.78 9.09
N GLY A 101 14.89 -6.58 8.81
CA GLY A 101 14.96 -7.97 9.26
C GLY A 101 14.32 -9.00 8.32
N GLY A 102 13.68 -8.57 7.23
CA GLY A 102 13.22 -9.45 6.14
C GLY A 102 11.74 -9.32 5.78
N PRO A 103 11.17 -10.34 5.10
CA PRO A 103 9.76 -10.36 4.73
C PRO A 103 8.85 -10.40 5.97
N LYS A 104 7.85 -9.53 5.98
CA LYS A 104 6.84 -9.41 7.03
C LYS A 104 5.44 -9.53 6.42
N SER A 105 4.53 -10.16 7.15
CA SER A 105 3.12 -10.29 6.77
C SER A 105 2.24 -10.24 8.02
N ILE A 106 1.08 -9.60 7.89
CA ILE A 106 0.06 -9.55 8.93
C ILE A 106 -1.32 -9.70 8.30
N ILE A 107 -2.17 -10.48 8.96
CA ILE A 107 -3.56 -10.68 8.57
C ILE A 107 -4.46 -9.79 9.43
N GLY A 108 -5.49 -9.24 8.80
CA GLY A 108 -6.44 -8.37 9.44
C GLY A 108 -7.84 -8.50 8.88
N ARG A 109 -8.71 -7.57 9.28
CA ARG A 109 -10.07 -7.43 8.75
C ARG A 109 -10.38 -5.97 8.44
N VAL A 110 -11.05 -5.76 7.31
CA VAL A 110 -11.67 -4.49 6.94
C VAL A 110 -13.17 -4.59 7.17
N ASN A 111 -13.72 -3.65 7.94
CA ASN A 111 -15.15 -3.50 8.13
C ASN A 111 -15.60 -2.17 7.55
N VAL A 112 -16.66 -2.18 6.73
CA VAL A 112 -17.25 -0.96 6.18
C VAL A 112 -18.29 -0.42 7.17
N ASN A 113 -18.11 0.82 7.59
CA ASN A 113 -18.99 1.50 8.51
C ASN A 113 -20.21 2.10 7.79
N ARG A 114 -21.20 2.54 8.58
CA ARG A 114 -22.43 3.15 8.03
C ARG A 114 -22.20 4.49 7.34
N ASP A 115 -21.13 5.18 7.68
CA ASP A 115 -20.70 6.45 7.11
C ASP A 115 -19.73 6.26 5.92
N GLU A 116 -19.67 5.06 5.36
CA GLU A 116 -18.81 4.69 4.23
C GLU A 116 -17.30 4.77 4.51
N THR A 117 -16.89 4.99 5.77
CA THR A 117 -15.51 4.76 6.20
C THR A 117 -15.23 3.27 6.34
N MET A 118 -13.95 2.90 6.33
CA MET A 118 -13.47 1.54 6.47
C MET A 118 -12.58 1.46 7.70
N THR A 119 -12.96 0.63 8.67
CA THR A 119 -12.10 0.31 9.82
C THR A 119 -11.22 -0.88 9.45
N TRP A 120 -9.90 -0.68 9.53
CA TRP A 120 -8.88 -1.69 9.31
C TRP A 120 -8.32 -2.13 10.65
N GLU A 121 -8.44 -3.42 10.95
CA GLU A 121 -7.94 -4.03 12.18
C GLU A 121 -6.81 -5.00 11.81
N PHE A 122 -5.59 -4.74 12.31
CA PHE A 122 -4.42 -5.61 12.14
C PHE A 122 -4.12 -6.27 13.47
N ALA A 123 -4.22 -7.61 13.52
CA ALA A 123 -4.16 -8.37 14.76
C ALA A 123 -5.13 -7.78 15.83
N PRO A 124 -4.98 -8.05 17.15
CA PRO A 124 -5.91 -7.50 18.15
C PRO A 124 -5.53 -6.09 18.65
N THR A 125 -4.43 -5.49 18.16
CA THR A 125 -3.83 -4.28 18.78
C THR A 125 -3.76 -3.05 17.90
N VAL A 126 -3.83 -3.20 16.57
CA VAL A 126 -3.74 -2.07 15.66
C VAL A 126 -5.09 -1.89 14.98
N ARG A 127 -5.65 -0.69 15.10
CA ARG A 127 -6.88 -0.29 14.44
C ARG A 127 -6.69 1.09 13.85
N THR A 128 -7.17 1.28 12.62
CA THR A 128 -7.15 2.57 11.93
C THR A 128 -8.38 2.71 11.04
N GLU A 129 -8.79 3.94 10.71
CA GLU A 129 -9.96 4.19 9.87
C GLU A 129 -9.61 4.97 8.62
N PHE A 130 -10.02 4.47 7.46
CA PHE A 130 -9.76 5.08 6.17
C PHE A 130 -11.06 5.43 5.44
N THR A 131 -11.00 6.42 4.56
CA THR A 131 -12.02 6.67 3.54
C THR A 131 -11.39 6.76 2.16
N VAL A 132 -12.14 6.45 1.11
CA VAL A 132 -11.64 6.62 -0.27
C VAL A 132 -11.83 8.06 -0.68
N ILE A 133 -10.73 8.71 -1.09
CA ILE A 133 -10.75 10.10 -1.57
C ILE A 133 -10.59 10.20 -3.09
N TYR A 134 -10.12 9.13 -3.73
CA TYR A 134 -9.97 9.06 -5.18
C TYR A 134 -9.98 7.60 -5.65
N THR A 135 -10.57 7.38 -6.82
CA THR A 135 -10.41 6.13 -7.56
C THR A 135 -10.34 6.41 -9.06
N SER A 136 -9.45 5.72 -9.77
CA SER A 136 -9.45 5.75 -11.23
C SER A 136 -10.54 4.81 -11.78
N GLN A 137 -11.33 5.30 -12.74
CA GLN A 137 -12.15 4.45 -13.58
C GLN A 137 -11.42 4.24 -14.90
N VAL A 138 -11.10 2.99 -15.24
CA VAL A 138 -10.58 2.67 -16.58
C VAL A 138 -11.78 2.57 -17.52
N ALA A 139 -11.79 3.36 -18.59
CA ALA A 139 -12.93 3.56 -19.48
C ALA A 139 -13.48 2.28 -20.17
N GLU A 140 -12.77 1.15 -20.09
CA GLU A 140 -13.15 -0.11 -20.75
C GLU A 140 -13.34 -1.31 -19.80
N ALA A 141 -13.21 -1.12 -18.49
CA ALA A 141 -13.47 -2.20 -17.52
C ALA A 141 -14.05 -1.64 -16.23
N THR A 142 -14.96 -2.38 -15.60
CA THR A 142 -15.40 -2.17 -14.21
C THR A 142 -14.26 -2.32 -13.17
N ARG A 143 -13.00 -2.40 -13.61
CA ARG A 143 -11.82 -2.51 -12.76
C ARG A 143 -11.23 -1.13 -12.49
N ARG A 144 -11.03 -0.86 -11.21
CA ARG A 144 -10.29 0.29 -10.70
C ARG A 144 -8.81 -0.06 -10.69
N ASP A 145 -8.00 0.84 -11.23
CA ASP A 145 -6.54 0.66 -11.27
C ASP A 145 -5.85 1.31 -10.08
N VAL A 146 -6.43 2.38 -9.54
CA VAL A 146 -5.89 3.17 -8.43
C VAL A 146 -6.99 3.49 -7.44
N VAL A 147 -6.67 3.37 -6.15
CA VAL A 147 -7.49 3.83 -5.03
C VAL A 147 -6.59 4.61 -4.08
N ILE A 148 -7.00 5.81 -3.69
CA ILE A 148 -6.33 6.60 -2.66
C ILE A 148 -7.20 6.59 -1.41
N LEU A 149 -6.62 6.09 -0.33
CA LEU A 149 -7.23 6.05 0.99
C LEU A 149 -6.68 7.21 1.83
N ALA A 150 -7.54 7.93 2.53
CA ALA A 150 -7.15 8.93 3.52
C ALA A 150 -7.54 8.48 4.92
N GLN A 151 -6.64 8.63 5.88
CA GLN A 151 -6.85 8.25 7.27
C GLN A 151 -7.79 9.26 7.96
N THR A 152 -8.86 8.77 8.55
CA THR A 152 -9.94 9.57 9.15
C THR A 152 -9.84 9.68 10.68
N ASP A 153 -9.07 8.79 11.30
CA ASP A 153 -8.83 8.74 12.75
C ASP A 153 -7.50 9.40 13.18
N SER A 154 -6.85 10.15 12.26
CA SER A 154 -5.67 10.97 12.55
C SER A 154 -6.04 12.41 12.91
N PHE A 155 -5.08 13.14 13.49
CA PHE A 155 -5.15 14.59 13.63
C PHE A 155 -3.89 15.24 13.03
N PRO A 156 -4.02 16.12 12.03
CA PRO A 156 -5.25 16.48 11.30
C PRO A 156 -5.90 15.29 10.55
N LYS A 157 -7.22 15.37 10.33
CA LYS A 157 -7.97 14.32 9.63
C LYS A 157 -7.66 14.35 8.13
N CYS A 158 -7.62 13.18 7.51
CA CYS A 158 -7.35 12.98 6.08
C CYS A 158 -6.01 13.53 5.58
N GLU A 159 -5.09 13.90 6.47
CA GLU A 159 -3.74 14.33 6.05
C GLU A 159 -2.90 13.14 5.58
N ASN A 160 -3.06 11.99 6.24
CA ASN A 160 -2.33 10.77 5.92
C ASN A 160 -3.03 9.99 4.82
N VAL A 161 -2.30 9.67 3.76
CA VAL A 161 -2.84 8.90 2.64
C VAL A 161 -2.03 7.63 2.36
N LEU A 162 -2.74 6.64 1.81
CA LEU A 162 -2.20 5.38 1.32
C LEU A 162 -2.70 5.18 -0.11
N VAL A 163 -1.79 4.95 -1.06
CA VAL A 163 -2.14 4.74 -2.45
C VAL A 163 -2.01 3.27 -2.81
N LEU A 164 -3.14 2.70 -3.22
CA LEU A 164 -3.26 1.34 -3.73
C LEU A 164 -3.34 1.37 -5.25
N ALA A 165 -2.54 0.55 -5.92
CA ALA A 165 -2.57 0.42 -7.36
C ALA A 165 -2.49 -1.04 -7.81
N ARG A 166 -3.22 -1.38 -8.88
CA ARG A 166 -3.11 -2.67 -9.57
C ARG A 166 -2.07 -2.66 -10.68
N THR A 167 -1.86 -1.49 -11.29
CA THR A 167 -0.92 -1.27 -12.39
C THR A 167 0.06 -0.15 -12.03
N ARG A 168 1.31 -0.29 -12.48
CA ARG A 168 2.40 0.67 -12.22
C ARG A 168 2.40 1.86 -13.18
N THR A 169 1.37 2.07 -13.98
CA THR A 169 1.42 2.96 -15.16
C THR A 169 1.02 4.42 -14.88
N LEU A 170 0.64 4.78 -13.66
CA LEU A 170 0.02 6.08 -13.36
C LEU A 170 0.74 6.91 -12.27
N TYR A 171 2.01 6.62 -11.96
CA TYR A 171 2.75 7.28 -10.86
C TYR A 171 2.72 8.82 -10.94
N GLU A 172 3.04 9.40 -12.09
CA GLU A 172 3.12 10.86 -12.27
C GLU A 172 1.77 11.54 -12.05
N THR A 173 0.69 10.97 -12.60
CA THR A 173 -0.67 11.50 -12.47
C THR A 173 -1.15 11.44 -11.02
N ILE A 174 -0.87 10.34 -10.32
CA ILE A 174 -1.23 10.19 -8.90
C ILE A 174 -0.48 11.19 -8.04
N TYR A 175 0.82 11.35 -8.27
CA TYR A 175 1.64 12.29 -7.51
C TYR A 175 1.18 13.74 -7.71
N ALA A 176 0.86 14.12 -8.95
CA ALA A 176 0.29 15.43 -9.26
C ALA A 176 -1.08 15.64 -8.58
N GLN A 177 -1.95 14.63 -8.59
CA GLN A 177 -3.25 14.68 -7.90
C GLN A 177 -3.07 14.91 -6.41
N LEU A 178 -2.20 14.14 -5.75
CA LEU A 178 -1.92 14.26 -4.31
C LEU A 178 -1.36 15.63 -3.93
N ALA A 179 -0.48 16.19 -4.76
CA ALA A 179 0.05 17.54 -4.57
C ALA A 179 -1.04 18.62 -4.69
N GLN A 180 -1.94 18.51 -5.68
CA GLN A 180 -3.06 19.45 -5.86
C GLN A 180 -4.06 19.40 -4.71
N SER A 181 -4.31 18.21 -4.15
CA SER A 181 -5.19 18.02 -2.99
C SER A 181 -4.55 18.40 -1.64
N GLY A 182 -3.29 18.84 -1.64
CA GLY A 182 -2.61 19.24 -0.41
C GLY A 182 -2.15 18.08 0.49
N HIS A 183 -2.15 16.84 0.00
CA HIS A 183 -1.66 15.66 0.74
C HIS A 183 -0.14 15.48 0.67
N ASN A 184 0.54 16.22 -0.21
CA ASN A 184 2.00 16.24 -0.31
C ASN A 184 2.57 17.55 0.24
N THR A 185 2.74 17.61 1.56
CA THR A 185 3.25 18.81 2.25
C THR A 185 4.72 18.64 2.64
N ALA A 186 5.43 19.74 2.94
CA ALA A 186 6.81 19.65 3.39
C ALA A 186 6.96 18.94 4.75
N SER A 187 5.95 19.05 5.62
CA SER A 187 5.91 18.39 6.93
C SER A 187 5.46 16.93 6.88
N ASN A 188 4.68 16.57 5.86
CA ASN A 188 4.17 15.21 5.65
C ASN A 188 4.24 14.84 4.15
N PRO A 189 5.46 14.66 3.61
CA PRO A 189 5.63 14.38 2.20
C PRO A 189 5.10 13.00 1.84
N ILE A 190 4.67 12.86 0.59
CA ILE A 190 4.34 11.56 0.00
C ILE A 190 5.64 10.86 -0.40
N LEU A 191 5.81 9.64 0.10
CA LEU A 191 6.97 8.80 -0.15
C LEU A 191 6.58 7.64 -1.05
N SER A 192 7.46 7.32 -2.00
CA SER A 192 7.33 6.15 -2.87
C SER A 192 7.69 4.89 -2.10
N ILE A 193 6.86 3.85 -2.22
CA ILE A 193 7.18 2.51 -1.73
C ILE A 193 7.76 1.73 -2.90
N GLU A 194 9.08 1.65 -2.93
CA GLU A 194 9.79 0.99 -4.03
C GLU A 194 9.71 -0.52 -3.93
N CYS A 195 9.81 -1.17 -5.09
CA CYS A 195 9.94 -2.61 -5.16
C CYS A 195 10.88 -3.00 -6.28
N GLN A 196 12.12 -3.30 -5.90
CA GLN A 196 13.20 -3.66 -6.82
C GLN A 196 13.06 -5.07 -7.41
N MET A 197 12.23 -5.94 -6.81
CA MET A 197 12.07 -7.35 -7.24
C MET A 197 11.23 -7.58 -8.51
N LEU A 198 10.94 -6.54 -9.29
CA LEU A 198 10.35 -6.69 -10.64
C LEU A 198 11.07 -5.85 -11.71
N LEU A 199 12.39 -5.69 -11.57
CA LEU A 199 13.27 -5.63 -12.74
C LEU A 199 13.68 -7.07 -13.09
N GLY A 200 12.70 -7.89 -13.49
CA GLY A 200 13.03 -9.01 -14.36
C GLY A 200 13.63 -8.43 -15.65
N PRO A 201 14.62 -9.09 -16.27
CA PRO A 201 15.19 -8.57 -17.50
C PRO A 201 14.08 -8.33 -18.53
N ASN A 202 14.10 -7.17 -19.19
CA ASN A 202 13.30 -6.91 -20.38
C ASN A 202 13.26 -8.17 -21.26
N PRO A 203 12.08 -8.67 -21.70
CA PRO A 203 12.02 -9.68 -22.74
C PRO A 203 12.30 -9.05 -24.11
N THR A 204 13.41 -8.31 -24.23
CA THR A 204 13.97 -7.81 -25.49
C THR A 204 15.47 -7.62 -25.31
N GLN A 205 16.18 -8.72 -25.09
CA GLN A 205 17.57 -8.86 -25.50
C GLN A 205 17.86 -10.36 -25.52
N ASN A 206 17.57 -10.98 -26.66
CA ASN A 206 18.17 -12.26 -27.01
C ASN A 206 19.69 -12.13 -26.80
N PRO A 207 20.33 -12.98 -25.98
CA PRO A 207 21.75 -13.18 -26.16
C PRO A 207 21.91 -13.82 -27.54
N ILE A 208 22.52 -13.07 -28.46
CA ILE A 208 23.00 -13.58 -29.72
C ILE A 208 23.89 -14.78 -29.38
N ALA A 209 23.40 -15.97 -29.66
CA ALA A 209 24.20 -17.18 -29.61
C ALA A 209 25.35 -17.01 -30.63
N PRO A 210 26.62 -17.26 -30.26
CA PRO A 210 27.70 -17.21 -31.22
C PRO A 210 27.49 -18.31 -32.26
N ASN A 211 27.50 -17.89 -33.53
CA ASN A 211 27.46 -18.75 -34.70
C ASN A 211 28.49 -19.88 -34.60
N ALA A 212 28.02 -21.12 -34.67
CA ALA A 212 28.81 -22.26 -35.09
C ALA A 212 27.96 -23.11 -36.06
N MET A 213 27.88 -22.66 -37.31
CA MET A 213 27.54 -23.52 -38.45
C MET A 213 28.80 -24.29 -38.85
N GLY A 214 28.67 -25.62 -38.90
CA GLY A 214 29.66 -26.56 -39.42
C GLY A 214 29.13 -27.99 -39.27
N ALA A 215 28.25 -28.39 -40.18
CA ALA A 215 27.63 -29.72 -40.29
C ALA A 215 28.64 -30.81 -40.73
N PRO A 216 28.26 -32.08 -41.05
CA PRO A 216 27.00 -32.82 -40.81
C PRO A 216 27.18 -34.29 -40.32
N MET A 217 26.05 -34.93 -40.01
CA MET A 217 25.69 -36.36 -40.21
C MET A 217 26.57 -37.50 -39.66
N ASN A 218 25.98 -38.30 -38.77
CA ASN A 218 25.74 -39.73 -39.02
C ASN A 218 24.75 -40.31 -38.00
N SER A 219 23.58 -40.74 -38.48
CA SER A 219 22.71 -41.67 -37.76
C SER A 219 23.11 -43.10 -38.11
N PRO A 220 22.94 -44.04 -37.16
CA PRO A 220 22.29 -45.29 -37.53
C PRO A 220 21.11 -45.59 -36.61
N MET A 221 19.97 -45.91 -37.23
CA MET A 221 18.95 -46.77 -36.63
C MET A 221 19.54 -48.17 -36.43
N ILE A 222 19.17 -48.87 -35.34
CA ILE A 222 18.66 -50.26 -35.33
C ILE A 222 18.16 -50.64 -33.93
N ASN A 223 16.85 -50.91 -33.89
CA ASN A 223 15.97 -51.75 -33.07
C ASN A 223 16.02 -51.91 -31.53
N PRO A 224 14.82 -52.07 -30.91
CA PRO A 224 14.64 -52.30 -29.49
C PRO A 224 14.78 -53.78 -29.13
N ILE A 225 15.47 -54.09 -28.03
CA ILE A 225 15.38 -55.40 -27.38
C ILE A 225 14.82 -55.22 -25.98
N ILE A 226 13.59 -55.68 -25.86
CA ILE A 226 12.86 -56.00 -24.64
C ILE A 226 13.68 -57.02 -23.83
N ARG A 227 13.92 -56.77 -22.54
CA ARG A 227 13.99 -57.85 -21.53
C ARG A 227 13.35 -57.42 -20.20
N PRO A 228 12.66 -58.34 -19.51
CA PRO A 228 11.97 -58.08 -18.25
C PRO A 228 12.90 -58.25 -17.03
N MET A 229 12.49 -57.65 -15.92
CA MET A 229 13.02 -57.89 -14.55
C MET A 229 13.00 -59.39 -14.21
N PRO A 230 13.95 -59.83 -13.38
CA PRO A 230 13.73 -59.84 -11.92
C PRO A 230 14.75 -59.01 -11.13
#